data_AF-A0A9X3KAY4-F1
#
_entry.id   AF-A0A9X3KAY4-F1
#
_cell.length_a   1.000
_cell.length_b   1.000
_cell.length_c   1.000
_cell.angle_alpha   90.00
_cell.angle_beta   90.00
_cell.angle_gamma   90.00
#
_symmetry.space_group_name_H-M   'P 1'
#
loop_
_entity.id
_entity.type
_entity.pdbx_description
1 polymer ?
#
loop_
_entity_poly.entity_id
_entity_poly.type
_entity_poly.pdbx_seq_one_letter_code
_entity_poly.pdbx_strand_id
1 'polypeptide(L)'
;MDRRRKIRKRKYNGDTLFENLKEVTATMKKLLTLMLLVSLGLSGCALGNNVSEGENAMTISDFKKDTSLTSIPESNGNLMNLDLESVIAYGRLRALFGEPNYETQNVEDAYSYILFVEPESSEKIYLEVYEGSSGPAIGGLKNAESLQAAETLKKLIEESEEVADYQYEGYYLDLDSKITMGIKDGVPYYNEEFCEEIPDFQ
;
A
#
# COMPACT_ATOMS: atom_id res chain seq x y z
N MET A 1 -47.61 -49.66 -0.06
CA MET A 1 -46.96 -48.42 0.44
C MET A 1 -45.52 -48.43 -0.05
N ASP A 2 -45.20 -47.76 -1.16
CA ASP A 2 -43.84 -47.28 -1.47
C ASP A 2 -43.93 -46.18 -2.55
N ARG A 3 -43.49 -44.96 -2.24
CA ARG A 3 -43.39 -43.82 -3.17
C ARG A 3 -41.95 -43.33 -3.16
N ARG A 4 -41.10 -43.85 -4.05
CA ARG A 4 -39.76 -43.32 -4.27
C ARG A 4 -39.82 -42.05 -5.12
N ARG A 5 -39.59 -40.87 -4.51
CA ARG A 5 -39.38 -39.60 -5.22
C ARG A 5 -37.99 -39.61 -5.90
N LYS A 6 -37.97 -39.47 -7.23
CA LYS A 6 -36.74 -39.18 -8.00
C LYS A 6 -36.37 -37.71 -7.81
N ILE A 7 -35.24 -37.44 -7.16
CA ILE A 7 -34.67 -36.08 -7.08
C ILE A 7 -33.87 -35.82 -8.36
N ARG A 8 -34.29 -34.85 -9.18
CA ARG A 8 -33.48 -34.31 -10.29
C ARG A 8 -32.47 -33.32 -9.71
N LYS A 9 -31.17 -33.65 -9.78
CA LYS A 9 -30.10 -32.66 -9.56
C LYS A 9 -30.03 -31.76 -10.80
N ARG A 10 -30.31 -30.45 -10.65
CA ARG A 10 -30.00 -29.44 -11.68
C ARG A 10 -28.49 -29.21 -11.65
N LYS A 11 -27.83 -29.45 -12.80
CA LYS A 11 -26.43 -29.12 -13.02
C LYS A 11 -26.38 -27.63 -13.37
N TYR A 12 -25.79 -26.81 -12.50
CA TYR A 12 -25.53 -25.40 -12.82
C TYR A 12 -24.26 -25.32 -13.67
N ASN A 13 -24.34 -24.60 -14.79
CA ASN A 13 -23.21 -24.40 -15.70
C ASN A 13 -22.41 -23.20 -15.19
N GLY A 14 -21.20 -23.44 -14.65
CA GLY A 14 -20.38 -22.42 -13.97
C GLY A 14 -19.98 -21.25 -14.86
N ASP A 15 -19.79 -21.50 -16.15
CA ASP A 15 -19.35 -20.51 -17.13
C ASP A 15 -20.38 -19.39 -17.30
N THR A 16 -21.67 -19.71 -17.24
CA THR A 16 -22.75 -18.73 -17.39
C THR A 16 -22.89 -17.83 -16.15
N LEU A 17 -22.55 -18.33 -14.96
CA LEU A 17 -22.51 -17.53 -13.73
C LEU A 17 -21.32 -16.57 -13.73
N PHE A 18 -20.17 -17.01 -14.22
CA PHE A 18 -18.96 -16.20 -14.25
C PHE A 18 -19.07 -15.03 -15.25
N GLU A 19 -19.64 -15.28 -16.43
CA GLU A 19 -19.89 -14.23 -17.42
C GLU A 19 -20.94 -13.21 -16.93
N ASN A 20 -22.02 -13.67 -16.29
CA ASN A 20 -22.99 -12.76 -15.66
C ASN A 20 -22.34 -11.89 -14.57
N LEU A 21 -21.39 -12.43 -13.80
CA LEU A 21 -20.71 -11.68 -12.74
C LEU A 21 -19.76 -10.61 -13.33
N LYS A 22 -19.08 -10.92 -14.44
CA LYS A 22 -18.28 -9.93 -15.19
C LYS A 22 -19.15 -8.82 -15.76
N GLU A 23 -20.33 -9.15 -16.28
CA GLU A 23 -21.25 -8.17 -16.85
C GLU A 23 -21.84 -7.25 -15.76
N VAL A 24 -22.19 -7.79 -14.60
CA VAL A 24 -22.65 -7.02 -13.43
C VAL A 24 -21.54 -6.08 -12.92
N THR A 25 -20.30 -6.57 -12.79
CA THR A 25 -19.17 -5.73 -12.33
C THR A 25 -18.83 -4.62 -13.32
N ALA A 26 -18.87 -4.91 -14.63
CA ALA A 26 -18.69 -3.90 -15.67
C ALA A 26 -19.81 -2.83 -15.64
N THR A 27 -21.05 -3.25 -15.39
CA THR A 27 -22.19 -2.34 -15.28
C THR A 27 -22.10 -1.46 -14.03
N MET A 28 -21.68 -2.02 -12.90
CA MET A 28 -21.42 -1.27 -11.67
C MET A 28 -20.30 -0.24 -11.85
N LYS A 29 -19.19 -0.61 -12.50
CA LYS A 29 -18.10 0.33 -12.83
C LYS A 29 -18.61 1.51 -13.67
N LYS A 30 -19.42 1.25 -14.70
CA LYS A 30 -20.02 2.30 -15.54
C LYS A 30 -20.96 3.22 -14.75
N LEU A 31 -21.74 2.67 -13.81
CA LEU A 31 -22.65 3.44 -12.96
C LEU A 31 -21.87 4.38 -12.02
N LEU A 32 -20.78 3.88 -11.43
CA LEU A 32 -19.89 4.66 -10.56
C LEU A 32 -19.23 5.81 -11.33
N THR A 33 -18.72 5.54 -12.54
CA THR A 33 -18.15 6.58 -13.42
C THR A 33 -19.19 7.63 -13.80
N LEU A 34 -20.43 7.21 -14.10
CA LEU A 34 -21.50 8.14 -14.44
C LEU A 34 -21.90 9.01 -13.24
N MET A 35 -21.96 8.44 -12.03
CA MET A 35 -22.21 9.20 -10.81
C MET A 35 -21.14 10.27 -10.57
N LEU A 36 -19.86 9.94 -10.75
CA LEU A 36 -18.73 10.88 -10.67
C LEU A 36 -18.86 12.04 -11.67
N LEU A 37 -19.24 11.75 -12.91
CA LEU A 37 -19.45 12.78 -13.94
C LEU A 37 -20.64 13.69 -13.65
N VAL A 38 -21.74 13.15 -13.08
CA VAL A 38 -22.91 13.96 -12.68
C VAL A 38 -22.56 14.88 -11.51
N SER A 39 -21.77 14.42 -10.53
CA SER A 39 -21.28 15.28 -9.44
C SER A 39 -20.39 16.43 -9.95
N LEU A 40 -19.57 16.19 -10.97
CA LEU A 40 -18.77 17.24 -11.61
C LEU A 40 -19.62 18.22 -12.44
N GLY A 41 -20.76 17.77 -12.98
CA GLY A 41 -21.68 18.58 -13.80
C GLY A 41 -22.62 19.52 -13.03
N LEU A 42 -22.75 19.37 -11.70
CA LEU A 42 -23.67 20.17 -10.87
C LEU A 42 -23.01 21.35 -10.14
N SER A 43 -21.70 21.54 -10.25
CA SER A 43 -20.98 22.66 -9.61
C SER A 43 -21.11 24.00 -10.35
N GLY A 44 -21.60 24.01 -11.59
CA GLY A 44 -21.82 25.23 -12.36
C GLY A 44 -23.15 25.90 -12.05
N CYS A 45 -23.28 26.57 -10.90
CA CYS A 45 -24.11 27.78 -10.64
C CYS A 45 -24.36 28.00 -9.14
N ALA A 46 -23.48 28.71 -8.44
CA ALA A 46 -23.83 29.64 -7.35
C ALA A 46 -22.60 30.45 -6.92
N LEU A 47 -22.74 31.78 -6.88
CA LEU A 47 -21.76 32.74 -6.36
C LEU A 47 -21.45 32.49 -4.88
N GLY A 48 -20.17 32.58 -4.51
CA GLY A 48 -19.76 33.00 -3.16
C GLY A 48 -18.60 32.21 -2.57
N ASN A 49 -17.45 32.89 -2.48
CA ASN A 49 -16.23 32.59 -1.72
C ASN A 49 -15.16 31.75 -2.42
N ASN A 50 -14.03 32.41 -2.63
CA ASN A 50 -12.77 31.88 -3.11
C ASN A 50 -12.21 30.85 -2.12
N VAL A 51 -12.38 29.57 -2.40
CA VAL A 51 -11.33 28.57 -2.18
C VAL A 51 -11.28 27.75 -3.46
N SER A 52 -10.19 27.91 -4.20
CA SER A 52 -9.87 27.11 -5.37
C SER A 52 -9.46 25.70 -4.88
N GLU A 53 -10.42 24.90 -4.43
CA GLU A 53 -10.25 23.44 -4.31
C GLU A 53 -10.44 22.80 -5.69
N GLY A 54 -9.58 23.23 -6.62
CA GLY A 54 -9.17 22.42 -7.75
C GLY A 54 -7.81 21.83 -7.39
N GLU A 55 -7.76 21.02 -6.33
CA GLU A 55 -6.54 20.31 -5.98
C GLU A 55 -6.28 19.31 -7.10
N ASN A 56 -5.16 19.48 -7.80
CA ASN A 56 -4.48 18.38 -8.49
C ASN A 56 -4.08 17.38 -7.40
N ALA A 57 -5.03 16.57 -6.95
CA ALA A 57 -4.80 15.58 -5.90
C ALA A 57 -3.77 14.59 -6.42
N MET A 58 -2.59 14.59 -5.79
CA MET A 58 -1.51 13.68 -6.09
C MET A 58 -2.02 12.23 -5.95
N THR A 59 -1.79 11.43 -6.98
CA THR A 59 -2.22 10.05 -7.10
C THR A 59 -1.03 9.10 -6.96
N ILE A 60 -1.31 7.81 -6.77
CA ILE A 60 -0.25 6.78 -6.72
C ILE A 60 0.67 6.81 -7.95
N SER A 61 0.12 7.12 -9.15
CA SER A 61 0.91 7.18 -10.39
C SER A 61 1.91 8.33 -10.43
N ASP A 62 1.79 9.31 -9.54
CA ASP A 62 2.73 10.41 -9.45
C ASP A 62 4.00 10.00 -8.67
N PHE A 63 3.88 8.99 -7.79
CA PHE A 63 5.01 8.44 -7.05
C PHE A 63 5.80 7.45 -7.91
N LYS A 64 7.09 7.76 -8.10
CA LYS A 64 8.04 6.91 -8.80
C LYS A 64 9.09 6.42 -7.81
N LYS A 65 9.51 5.17 -7.96
CA LYS A 65 10.63 4.63 -7.20
C LYS A 65 11.96 4.96 -7.86
N ASP A 66 12.91 5.50 -7.10
CA ASP A 66 14.30 5.65 -7.55
C ASP A 66 15.11 4.44 -7.11
N THR A 67 15.43 3.56 -8.04
CA THR A 67 16.20 2.32 -7.77
C THR A 67 17.71 2.54 -7.72
N SER A 68 18.18 3.76 -8.01
CA SER A 68 19.62 4.07 -8.00
C SER A 68 20.13 4.52 -6.62
N LEU A 69 19.23 4.80 -5.69
CA LEU A 69 19.52 5.28 -4.35
C LEU A 69 19.22 4.21 -3.30
N THR A 70 20.00 4.19 -2.23
CA THR A 70 19.74 3.37 -1.02
C THR A 70 19.28 4.22 0.17
N SER A 71 19.33 5.55 0.03
CA SER A 71 18.87 6.52 1.02
C SER A 71 18.55 7.84 0.32
N ILE A 72 17.72 8.69 0.90
CA ILE A 72 17.50 10.04 0.35
C ILE A 72 18.72 10.95 0.65
N PRO A 73 19.12 11.86 -0.26
CA PRO A 73 20.33 12.69 -0.10
C PRO A 73 20.29 13.60 1.12
N GLU A 74 19.09 14.05 1.49
CA GLU A 74 18.84 14.94 2.62
C GLU A 74 17.57 14.46 3.34
N SER A 75 17.75 13.66 4.40
CA SER A 75 16.66 13.25 5.29
C SER A 75 16.77 13.99 6.61
N ASN A 76 15.64 14.51 7.10
CA ASN A 76 15.57 15.08 8.45
C ASN A 76 14.93 14.11 9.47
N GLY A 77 14.90 12.82 9.15
CA GLY A 77 14.32 11.75 9.96
C GLY A 77 12.83 11.50 9.67
N ASN A 78 12.18 10.78 10.57
CA ASN A 78 10.74 10.46 10.52
C ASN A 78 9.89 11.74 10.43
N LEU A 79 9.03 11.79 9.41
CA LEU A 79 7.98 12.80 9.27
C LEU A 79 6.67 12.31 9.88
N MET A 80 6.32 11.04 9.62
CA MET A 80 5.12 10.40 10.15
C MET A 80 5.25 8.88 10.18
N ASN A 81 4.46 8.25 11.05
CA ASN A 81 4.30 6.79 11.09
C ASN A 81 3.15 6.35 10.18
N LEU A 82 3.24 5.14 9.66
CA LEU A 82 2.09 4.45 9.06
C LEU A 82 1.26 3.79 10.17
N ASP A 83 -0.05 3.94 10.11
CA ASP A 83 -1.00 3.34 11.05
C ASP A 83 -1.38 1.93 10.56
N LEU A 84 -0.36 1.12 10.30
CA LEU A 84 -0.46 -0.25 9.79
C LEU A 84 0.46 -1.18 10.56
N GLU A 85 0.06 -2.44 10.70
CA GLU A 85 0.97 -3.51 11.09
C GLU A 85 2.08 -3.65 10.04
N SER A 86 3.33 -3.87 10.46
CA SER A 86 4.49 -3.98 9.57
C SER A 86 4.29 -5.01 8.45
N VAL A 87 3.61 -6.12 8.77
CA VAL A 87 3.29 -7.18 7.79
C VAL A 87 2.41 -6.65 6.64
N ILE A 88 1.40 -5.85 6.98
CA ILE A 88 0.48 -5.28 6.00
C ILE A 88 1.12 -4.12 5.26
N ALA A 89 1.81 -3.22 5.97
CA ALA A 89 2.53 -2.11 5.35
C ALA A 89 3.49 -2.60 4.27
N TYR A 90 4.29 -3.63 4.59
CA TYR A 90 5.28 -4.12 3.65
C TYR A 90 4.65 -4.85 2.45
N GLY A 91 3.61 -5.65 2.67
CA GLY A 91 2.85 -6.29 1.60
C GLY A 91 2.21 -5.29 0.63
N ARG A 92 1.67 -4.18 1.16
CA ARG A 92 1.08 -3.10 0.33
C ARG A 92 2.14 -2.34 -0.45
N LEU A 93 3.26 -2.01 0.18
CA LEU A 93 4.38 -1.37 -0.51
C LEU A 93 4.88 -2.24 -1.67
N ARG A 94 5.01 -3.56 -1.45
CA ARG A 94 5.36 -4.51 -2.50
C ARG A 94 4.34 -4.56 -3.64
N ALA A 95 3.04 -4.52 -3.34
CA ALA A 95 1.98 -4.45 -4.35
C ALA A 95 2.02 -3.16 -5.17
N LEU A 96 2.27 -2.02 -4.51
CA LEU A 96 2.24 -0.70 -5.13
C LEU A 96 3.52 -0.38 -5.90
N PHE A 97 4.68 -0.77 -5.38
CA PHE A 97 5.99 -0.30 -5.85
C PHE A 97 7.00 -1.41 -6.19
N GLY A 98 6.62 -2.69 -6.04
CA GLY A 98 7.49 -3.85 -6.25
C GLY A 98 8.50 -4.05 -5.11
N GLU A 99 9.64 -4.68 -5.38
CA GLU A 99 10.70 -4.93 -4.36
C GLU A 99 11.23 -3.61 -3.74
N PRO A 100 11.67 -3.60 -2.47
CA PRO A 100 12.27 -2.43 -1.87
C PRO A 100 13.63 -2.07 -2.52
N ASN A 101 14.16 -0.90 -2.14
CA ASN A 101 15.52 -0.48 -2.48
C ASN A 101 16.57 -1.37 -1.81
N TYR A 102 16.30 -1.81 -0.58
CA TYR A 102 17.01 -2.88 0.09
C TYR A 102 16.08 -3.64 1.04
N GLU A 103 16.46 -4.86 1.38
CA GLU A 103 15.89 -5.66 2.45
C GLU A 103 17.05 -6.20 3.30
N THR A 104 16.98 -6.09 4.62
CA THR A 104 18.00 -6.60 5.55
C THR A 104 17.38 -7.60 6.52
N GLN A 105 18.21 -8.28 7.31
CA GLN A 105 17.71 -9.16 8.37
C GLN A 105 17.60 -8.44 9.72
N ASN A 106 17.97 -7.16 9.83
CA ASN A 106 17.70 -6.37 11.02
C ASN A 106 16.25 -5.90 10.99
N VAL A 107 15.38 -6.36 11.89
CA VAL A 107 13.96 -6.01 11.87
C VAL A 107 13.73 -4.50 12.04
N GLU A 108 14.61 -3.82 12.76
CA GLU A 108 14.53 -2.36 12.96
C GLU A 108 15.05 -1.54 11.77
N ASP A 109 15.50 -2.22 10.71
CA ASP A 109 15.92 -1.67 9.42
C ASP A 109 15.60 -2.68 8.29
N ALA A 110 14.40 -3.26 8.35
CA ALA A 110 14.06 -4.44 7.54
C ALA A 110 14.02 -4.15 6.04
N TYR A 111 13.54 -2.97 5.66
CA TYR A 111 13.45 -2.53 4.27
C TYR A 111 13.40 -1.00 4.16
N SER A 112 13.70 -0.49 2.97
CA SER A 112 13.46 0.91 2.60
C SER A 112 13.02 1.04 1.15
N TYR A 113 12.15 2.01 0.87
CA TYR A 113 11.72 2.45 -0.45
C TYR A 113 12.07 3.92 -0.63
N ILE A 114 12.79 4.24 -1.71
CA ILE A 114 13.07 5.62 -2.10
C ILE A 114 12.08 6.02 -3.19
N LEU A 115 11.11 6.84 -2.80
CA LEU A 115 10.04 7.31 -3.68
C LEU A 115 10.21 8.81 -3.94
N PHE A 116 9.78 9.27 -5.11
CA PHE A 116 9.75 10.69 -5.41
C PHE A 116 8.56 11.08 -6.28
N VAL A 117 8.23 12.35 -6.19
CA VAL A 117 7.27 13.03 -7.09
C VAL A 117 7.97 14.20 -7.78
N GLU A 118 7.51 14.51 -8.99
CA GLU A 118 8.02 15.59 -9.84
C GLU A 118 6.89 16.59 -10.12
N PRO A 119 6.64 17.57 -9.23
CA PRO A 119 5.68 18.63 -9.51
C PRO A 119 6.19 19.50 -10.67
N GLU A 120 5.28 19.95 -11.55
CA GLU A 120 5.65 20.64 -12.80
C GLU A 120 6.52 21.90 -12.60
N SER A 121 6.45 22.53 -11.41
CA SER A 121 7.11 23.80 -11.11
C SER A 121 8.15 23.71 -10.00
N SER A 122 8.52 22.52 -9.52
CA SER A 122 9.46 22.38 -8.41
C SER A 122 10.52 21.31 -8.67
N GLU A 123 11.52 21.28 -7.80
CA GLU A 123 12.45 20.16 -7.72
C GLU A 123 11.72 18.88 -7.30
N LYS A 124 12.38 17.74 -7.54
CA LYS A 124 11.91 16.44 -7.08
C LYS A 124 11.76 16.45 -5.56
N ILE A 125 10.62 15.99 -5.09
CA ILE A 125 10.40 15.76 -3.66
C ILE A 125 10.66 14.29 -3.41
N TYR A 126 11.71 13.97 -2.66
CA TYR A 126 12.04 12.61 -2.26
C TYR A 126 11.43 12.29 -0.90
N LEU A 127 10.90 11.08 -0.78
CA LEU A 127 10.44 10.47 0.45
C LEU A 127 11.08 9.09 0.60
N GLU A 128 11.26 8.68 1.84
CA GLU A 128 11.71 7.34 2.20
C GLU A 128 10.60 6.65 2.97
N VAL A 129 10.19 5.44 2.54
CA VAL A 129 9.28 4.60 3.34
C VAL A 129 10.05 3.41 3.84
N TYR A 130 10.17 3.26 5.15
CA TYR A 130 11.08 2.29 5.77
C TYR A 130 10.48 1.64 7.01
N GLU A 131 10.99 0.48 7.37
CA GLU A 131 10.75 -0.13 8.68
C GLU A 131 11.79 0.40 9.67
N GLY A 132 11.34 1.06 10.74
CA GLY A 132 12.20 1.50 11.84
C GLY A 132 11.91 0.73 13.13
N SER A 133 12.64 1.05 14.20
CA SER A 133 12.44 0.45 15.54
C SER A 133 11.03 0.62 16.10
N SER A 134 10.29 1.66 15.69
CA SER A 134 8.89 1.89 16.10
C SER A 134 7.87 1.41 15.07
N GLY A 135 8.28 0.64 14.07
CA GLY A 135 7.44 0.21 12.96
C GLY A 135 7.60 1.05 11.69
N PRO A 136 6.69 0.89 10.71
CA PRO A 136 6.80 1.50 9.40
C PRO A 136 6.57 3.01 9.43
N ALA A 137 7.40 3.75 8.71
CA ALA A 137 7.40 5.22 8.72
C ALA A 137 7.71 5.84 7.35
N ILE A 138 7.36 7.11 7.21
CA ILE A 138 7.73 7.95 6.07
C ILE A 138 8.70 9.04 6.55
N GLY A 139 9.87 9.10 5.93
CA GLY A 139 10.89 10.14 6.09
C GLY A 139 10.95 11.09 4.89
N GLY A 140 11.56 12.25 5.10
CA GLY A 140 11.72 13.28 4.07
C GLY A 140 12.30 14.58 4.63
N LEU A 141 12.23 15.65 3.84
CA LEU A 141 12.61 16.99 4.30
C LEU A 141 11.56 17.58 5.23
N LYS A 142 11.99 18.42 6.17
CA LYS A 142 11.10 19.14 7.11
C LYS A 142 10.59 20.44 6.48
N ASN A 143 9.86 20.31 5.38
CA ASN A 143 9.20 21.41 4.67
C ASN A 143 7.74 21.06 4.32
N ALA A 144 6.99 22.07 3.87
CA ALA A 144 5.57 21.91 3.59
C ALA A 144 5.31 20.97 2.41
N GLU A 145 6.15 21.00 1.37
CA GLU A 145 5.96 20.16 0.18
C GLU A 145 6.17 18.67 0.50
N SER A 146 7.20 18.34 1.29
CA SER A 146 7.47 16.95 1.70
C SER A 146 6.40 16.44 2.67
N LEU A 147 5.91 17.29 3.57
CA LEU A 147 4.81 16.91 4.47
C LEU A 147 3.53 16.59 3.67
N GLN A 148 3.16 17.44 2.71
CA GLN A 148 1.99 17.22 1.86
C GLN A 148 2.13 15.94 1.01
N ALA A 149 3.31 15.72 0.43
CA ALA A 149 3.58 14.49 -0.31
C ALA A 149 3.52 13.25 0.59
N ALA A 150 4.05 13.33 1.81
CA ALA A 150 4.02 12.24 2.78
C ALA A 150 2.60 11.92 3.27
N GLU A 151 1.76 12.92 3.54
CA GLU A 151 0.35 12.72 3.91
C GLU A 151 -0.44 12.03 2.79
N THR A 152 -0.18 12.42 1.55
CA THR A 152 -0.79 11.80 0.37
C THR A 152 -0.33 10.35 0.24
N LEU A 153 0.98 10.10 0.34
CA LEU A 153 1.55 8.76 0.24
C LEU A 153 1.04 7.83 1.37
N LYS A 154 1.00 8.32 2.61
CA LYS A 154 0.44 7.60 3.77
C LYS A 154 -0.99 7.15 3.48
N LYS A 155 -1.85 8.08 3.06
CA LYS A 155 -3.24 7.77 2.72
C LYS A 155 -3.34 6.70 1.62
N LEU A 156 -2.54 6.81 0.57
CA LEU A 156 -2.53 5.83 -0.53
C LEU A 156 -2.12 4.43 -0.06
N ILE A 157 -1.10 4.33 0.79
CA ILE A 157 -0.66 3.05 1.36
C ILE A 157 -1.72 2.49 2.33
N GLU A 158 -2.33 3.34 3.16
CA GLU A 158 -3.31 2.93 4.17
C GLU A 158 -4.68 2.55 3.61
N GLU A 159 -5.07 3.14 2.49
CA GLU A 159 -6.34 2.84 1.82
C GLU A 159 -6.21 1.76 0.74
N SER A 160 -4.99 1.34 0.38
CA SER A 160 -4.79 0.26 -0.60
C SER A 160 -5.34 -1.07 -0.10
N GLU A 161 -6.23 -1.70 -0.86
CA GLU A 161 -6.76 -3.04 -0.53
C GLU A 161 -5.80 -4.16 -0.95
N GLU A 162 -5.00 -3.93 -1.99
CA GLU A 162 -4.11 -4.93 -2.57
C GLU A 162 -2.85 -5.11 -1.71
N VAL A 163 -2.46 -6.38 -1.52
CA VAL A 163 -1.23 -6.80 -0.87
C VAL A 163 -0.51 -7.81 -1.76
N ALA A 164 0.81 -7.74 -1.81
CA ALA A 164 1.63 -8.75 -2.47
C ALA A 164 2.00 -9.84 -1.46
N ASP A 165 1.97 -11.09 -1.92
CA ASP A 165 2.54 -12.19 -1.17
C ASP A 165 4.05 -12.03 -1.06
N TYR A 166 4.59 -12.27 0.13
CA TYR A 166 6.02 -12.23 0.40
C TYR A 166 6.35 -13.06 1.65
N GLN A 167 7.63 -13.39 1.81
CA GLN A 167 8.16 -14.02 3.00
C GLN A 167 9.40 -13.25 3.45
N TYR A 168 9.46 -12.96 4.74
CA TYR A 168 10.56 -12.27 5.38
C TYR A 168 11.04 -13.05 6.61
N GLU A 169 12.35 -13.06 6.81
CA GLU A 169 13.02 -13.58 8.00
C GLU A 169 14.04 -12.55 8.49
N GLY A 170 13.95 -12.16 9.75
CA GLY A 170 14.84 -11.19 10.36
C GLY A 170 14.98 -11.38 11.87
N TYR A 171 15.74 -10.51 12.51
CA TYR A 171 16.12 -10.61 13.91
C TYR A 171 15.98 -9.26 14.59
N TYR A 172 15.44 -9.28 15.82
CA TYR A 172 15.58 -8.18 16.77
C TYR A 172 16.87 -8.38 17.55
N LEU A 173 17.88 -7.56 17.25
CA LEU A 173 19.23 -7.68 17.82
C LEU A 173 19.24 -7.55 19.34
N ASP A 174 18.39 -6.67 19.87
CA ASP A 174 18.34 -6.37 21.31
C ASP A 174 17.49 -7.37 22.12
N LEU A 175 16.70 -8.21 21.44
CA LEU A 175 15.72 -9.10 22.06
C LEU A 175 16.03 -10.59 21.86
N ASP A 176 17.16 -10.93 21.23
CA ASP A 176 17.52 -12.33 20.92
C ASP A 176 16.35 -13.07 20.26
N SER A 177 15.68 -12.40 19.31
CA SER A 177 14.43 -12.89 18.75
C SER A 177 14.50 -12.95 17.23
N LYS A 178 14.10 -14.10 16.68
CA LYS A 178 13.94 -14.32 15.26
C LYS A 178 12.48 -14.10 14.88
N ILE A 179 12.27 -13.28 13.86
CA ILE A 179 10.98 -12.98 13.27
C ILE A 179 10.86 -13.73 11.94
N THR A 180 9.72 -14.37 11.74
CA THR A 180 9.31 -14.92 10.44
C THR A 180 7.91 -14.40 10.14
N MET A 181 7.80 -13.56 9.12
CA MET A 181 6.53 -12.92 8.77
C MET A 181 6.34 -12.87 7.26
N GLY A 182 5.13 -12.53 6.83
CA GLY A 182 4.83 -12.41 5.41
C GLY A 182 3.34 -12.47 5.12
N ILE A 183 3.03 -12.55 3.84
CA ILE A 183 1.67 -12.75 3.33
C ILE A 183 1.71 -13.94 2.37
N LYS A 184 0.78 -14.87 2.57
CA LYS A 184 0.64 -16.06 1.75
C LYS A 184 -0.80 -16.24 1.32
N ASP A 185 -1.03 -16.29 0.02
CA ASP A 185 -2.36 -16.36 -0.60
C ASP A 185 -3.28 -15.23 -0.07
N GLY A 186 -2.71 -14.02 0.11
CA GLY A 186 -3.40 -12.85 0.68
C GLY A 186 -3.65 -12.90 2.19
N VAL A 187 -3.13 -13.91 2.91
CA VAL A 187 -3.29 -14.05 4.36
C VAL A 187 -1.99 -13.69 5.08
N PRO A 188 -1.98 -12.68 5.97
CA PRO A 188 -0.80 -12.33 6.75
C PRO A 188 -0.46 -13.39 7.79
N TYR A 189 0.83 -13.59 8.05
CA TYR A 189 1.34 -14.39 9.15
C TYR A 189 2.53 -13.69 9.82
N TYR A 190 2.69 -13.94 11.12
CA TYR A 190 3.79 -13.46 11.95
C TYR A 190 4.12 -14.52 13.00
N ASN A 191 5.40 -14.78 13.17
CA ASN A 191 5.94 -15.63 14.23
C ASN A 191 7.19 -14.99 14.81
N GLU A 192 7.30 -15.02 16.13
CA GLU A 192 8.46 -14.57 16.87
C GLU A 192 8.91 -15.72 17.76
N GLU A 193 10.19 -16.06 17.69
CA GLU A 193 10.81 -17.10 18.48
C GLU A 193 12.15 -16.64 19.05
N PHE A 194 12.47 -17.11 20.25
CA PHE A 194 13.77 -16.85 20.86
C PHE A 194 14.89 -17.50 20.02
N CYS A 195 16.01 -16.80 19.89
CA CYS A 195 17.16 -17.17 19.10
C CYS A 195 18.44 -17.00 19.92
N GLU A 196 19.07 -18.12 20.30
CA GLU A 196 20.29 -18.12 21.13
C GLU A 196 21.50 -17.49 20.42
N GLU A 197 21.54 -17.56 19.09
CA GLU A 197 22.65 -17.05 18.28
C GLU A 197 22.10 -16.18 17.16
N ILE A 198 22.21 -14.85 17.33
CA ILE A 198 21.93 -13.90 16.27
C ILE A 198 23.11 -13.88 15.29
N PRO A 199 22.88 -14.09 13.98
CA PRO A 199 23.92 -13.95 12.98
C PRO A 199 24.55 -12.54 12.99
N ASP A 200 25.86 -12.46 12.75
CA ASP A 200 26.53 -11.17 12.52
C ASP A 200 26.19 -10.69 11.11
N PHE A 201 25.41 -9.60 11.00
CA PHE A 201 25.00 -9.02 9.72
C PHE A 201 26.07 -8.02 9.27
N GLN A 202 26.68 -8.28 8.10
CA GLN A 202 27.69 -7.41 7.47
C GLN A 202 27.07 -6.25 6.71
#